data_AF-A0A6A5HD89-F1
#
_entry.id   AF-A0A6A5HD89-F1
#
_cell.length_a   1.000
_cell.length_b   1.000
_cell.length_c   1.000
_cell.angle_alpha   90.00
_cell.angle_beta   90.00
_cell.angle_gamma   90.00
#
_symmetry.space_group_name_H-M   'P 1'
#
loop_
_entity.id
_entity.type
_entity.pdbx_description
1 polymer ?
#
loop_
_entity_poly.entity_id
_entity_poly.type
_entity_poly.pdbx_seq_one_letter_code
_entity_poly.pdbx_strand_id
1 'polypeptide(L)'
;MNDRLSYQDIQTVASKEGSDAPSGPAVDLFSYFGIICENRTWYATKYPVGIEYLDEEKKYQYFGGPEEFNGKKSQIIRLSCRPSE
;
A
#
# COMPACT_ATOMS: atom_id res chain seq x y z
N MET A 1 17.52 -17.59 -0.42
CA MET A 1 17.16 -16.24 0.05
C MET A 1 16.52 -15.53 -1.13
N ASN A 2 15.19 -15.46 -1.17
CA ASN A 2 14.46 -14.69 -2.18
C ASN A 2 13.46 -13.82 -1.43
N ASP A 3 13.80 -12.54 -1.28
CA ASP A 3 12.96 -11.51 -0.69
C ASP A 3 11.69 -11.34 -1.53
N ARG A 4 10.57 -11.82 -1.00
CA ARG A 4 9.25 -11.60 -1.59
C ARG A 4 8.42 -10.78 -0.61
N LEU A 5 8.69 -9.48 -0.60
CA LEU A 5 7.95 -8.48 0.16
C LEU A 5 6.51 -8.37 -0.38
N SER A 6 5.55 -8.26 0.54
CA SER A 6 4.14 -7.95 0.26
C SER A 6 4.03 -6.62 -0.50
N TYR A 7 3.22 -6.58 -1.56
CA TYR A 7 3.06 -5.43 -2.46
C TYR A 7 1.68 -4.81 -2.24
N GLN A 8 1.62 -3.52 -1.91
CA GLN A 8 0.43 -2.71 -2.19
C GLN A 8 0.68 -1.95 -3.49
N ASP A 9 -0.09 -2.28 -4.53
CA ASP A 9 -0.03 -1.60 -5.81
C ASP A 9 -0.87 -0.31 -5.73
N ILE A 10 -0.20 0.84 -5.71
CA ILE A 10 -0.86 2.14 -5.89
C ILE A 10 -0.70 2.52 -7.35
N GLN A 11 -1.81 2.43 -8.10
CA GLN A 11 -1.86 2.90 -9.47
C GLN A 11 -1.82 4.42 -9.48
N THR A 12 -0.83 5.00 -10.16
CA THR A 12 -0.82 6.43 -10.47
C THR A 12 -0.61 6.63 -11.97
N VAL A 13 -1.40 7.56 -12.51
CA VAL A 13 -1.58 8.00 -13.90
C VAL A 13 -2.20 6.99 -14.89
N ALA A 14 -3.05 7.51 -15.78
CA ALA A 14 -3.64 6.77 -16.88
C ALA A 14 -2.56 6.46 -17.93
N SER A 15 -1.99 5.25 -17.88
CA SER A 15 -1.38 4.64 -19.07
C SER A 15 -2.49 4.11 -19.97
N LYS A 16 -2.25 4.10 -21.28
CA LYS A 16 -3.21 3.59 -22.27
C LYS A 16 -3.36 2.07 -22.25
N GLU A 17 -2.63 1.40 -21.38
CA GLU A 17 -2.60 -0.05 -21.24
C GLU A 17 -2.56 -0.34 -19.73
N GLY A 18 -3.66 -0.92 -19.24
CA GLY A 18 -3.86 -1.31 -17.86
C GLY A 18 -5.28 -1.68 -17.49
N SER A 19 -5.41 -2.42 -16.37
CA SER A 19 -6.64 -2.78 -15.65
C SER A 19 -7.86 -1.93 -16.03
N ASP A 20 -8.95 -2.58 -16.47
CA ASP A 20 -10.24 -1.95 -16.79
C ASP A 20 -10.90 -1.22 -15.61
N ALA A 21 -10.29 -1.26 -14.41
CA ALA A 21 -10.71 -0.45 -13.28
C ALA A 21 -10.62 1.04 -13.65
N PRO A 22 -11.71 1.81 -13.46
CA PRO A 22 -11.71 3.24 -13.72
C PRO A 22 -10.56 3.91 -12.96
N SER A 23 -9.83 4.80 -13.63
CA SER A 23 -8.87 5.66 -12.96
C SER A 23 -9.62 6.48 -11.91
N GLY A 24 -9.36 6.19 -10.63
CA GLY A 24 -9.86 7.02 -9.53
C GLY A 24 -9.27 8.43 -9.60
N PRO A 25 -9.82 9.38 -8.83
CA PRO A 25 -9.21 10.69 -8.68
C PRO A 25 -7.75 10.55 -8.23
N ALA A 26 -6.90 11.48 -8.66
CA ALA A 26 -5.52 11.52 -8.19
C ALA A 26 -5.50 11.58 -6.66
N VAL A 27 -4.74 10.67 -6.04
CA VAL A 27 -4.60 10.58 -4.59
C VAL A 27 -3.21 11.05 -4.19
N ASP A 28 -3.14 11.97 -3.22
CA ASP A 28 -1.87 12.26 -2.55
C ASP A 28 -1.50 11.11 -1.61
N LEU A 29 -0.46 10.38 -1.98
CA LEU A 29 -0.01 9.19 -1.28
C LEU A 29 0.38 9.49 0.17
N PHE A 30 1.00 10.65 0.42
CA PHE A 30 1.43 11.03 1.76
C PHE A 30 0.24 11.23 2.69
N SER A 31 -0.78 11.97 2.24
CA SER A 31 -1.98 12.21 3.03
C SER A 31 -2.86 10.97 3.20
N TYR A 32 -2.94 10.12 2.17
CA TYR A 32 -3.82 8.95 2.14
C TYR A 32 -3.36 7.84 3.09
N PHE A 33 -2.07 7.48 3.05
CA PHE A 33 -1.48 6.49 3.97
C PHE A 33 -0.85 7.10 5.23
N GLY A 34 -0.91 8.43 5.38
CA GLY A 34 -0.28 9.12 6.50
C GLY A 34 1.23 8.85 6.55
N ILE A 35 1.91 9.01 5.43
CA ILE A 35 3.35 8.72 5.33
C ILE A 35 4.14 9.80 6.06
N ILE A 36 4.92 9.39 7.06
CA ILE A 36 5.78 10.27 7.84
C ILE A 36 7.24 9.80 7.81
N CYS A 37 8.17 10.72 8.04
CA CYS A 37 9.59 10.41 8.25
C CYS A 37 9.97 10.73 9.69
N GLU A 38 10.43 9.72 10.44
CA GLU A 38 10.95 9.89 11.79
C GLU A 38 12.29 9.13 11.90
N ASN A 39 13.31 9.76 12.47
CA ASN A 39 14.62 9.13 12.69
C ASN A 39 15.25 8.49 11.42
N ARG A 40 15.01 9.08 10.25
CA ARG A 40 15.44 8.60 8.92
C ARG A 40 14.72 7.33 8.44
N THR A 41 13.60 6.98 9.06
CA THR A 41 12.74 5.86 8.66
C THR A 41 11.37 6.36 8.23
N TRP A 42 10.87 5.82 7.13
CA TRP A 42 9.53 6.12 6.62
C TRP A 42 8.49 5.17 7.22
N TYR A 43 7.36 5.71 7.65
CA TYR A 43 6.25 4.96 8.23
C TYR A 43 4.93 5.32 7.58
N ALA A 44 4.05 4.34 7.40
CA ALA A 44 2.62 4.56 7.16
C ALA A 44 1.90 4.61 8.51
N THR A 45 0.91 5.51 8.61
CA THR A 45 0.14 5.72 9.85
C THR A 45 -1.38 5.71 9.67
N LYS A 46 -1.86 5.65 8.42
CA LYS A 46 -3.26 5.46 8.09
C LYS A 46 -3.45 4.17 7.30
N TYR A 47 -4.57 3.51 7.54
CA TYR A 47 -4.94 2.22 6.95
C TYR A 47 -6.36 2.32 6.39
N PRO A 48 -6.56 2.99 5.23
CA PRO A 48 -7.89 3.30 4.72
C PRO A 48 -8.75 2.07 4.41
N VAL A 49 -8.12 0.91 4.19
CA VAL A 49 -8.77 -0.34 3.76
C VAL A 49 -8.39 -1.56 4.62
N GLY A 50 -7.74 -1.34 5.77
CA GLY A 50 -7.20 -2.43 6.60
C GLY A 50 -5.81 -2.91 6.15
N ILE A 51 -5.47 -4.16 6.48
CA ILE A 51 -4.14 -4.76 6.24
C ILE A 51 -4.30 -6.03 5.41
N GLU A 52 -3.46 -6.18 4.39
CA GLU A 52 -3.27 -7.43 3.66
C GLU A 52 -1.89 -8.01 4.01
N TYR A 53 -1.82 -9.32 4.27
CA TYR A 53 -0.57 -10.02 4.52
C TYR A 53 -0.58 -11.42 3.90
N LEU A 54 0.61 -12.00 3.71
CA LEU A 54 0.77 -13.39 3.32
C LEU A 54 0.92 -14.25 4.58
N ASP A 55 0.11 -15.29 4.69
CA ASP A 55 0.30 -16.30 5.73
C ASP A 55 1.48 -17.24 5.43
N GLU A 56 1.71 -18.21 6.31
CA GLU A 56 2.78 -19.21 6.16
C GLU A 56 2.63 -20.05 4.88
N GLU A 57 1.41 -20.22 4.38
CA GLU A 57 1.10 -20.92 3.13
C GLU A 57 1.17 -20.02 1.90
N LYS A 58 1.58 -18.75 2.06
CA LYS A 58 1.64 -17.73 1.01
C LYS A 58 0.27 -17.41 0.41
N LYS A 59 -0.79 -17.53 1.20
CA LYS A 59 -2.12 -17.05 0.82
C LYS A 59 -2.33 -15.65 1.34
N TYR A 60 -2.97 -14.81 0.53
CA TYR A 60 -3.34 -13.47 0.94
C TYR A 60 -4.47 -13.54 1.96
N GLN A 61 -4.26 -12.85 3.07
CA GLN A 61 -5.21 -12.70 4.16
C GLN A 61 -5.48 -11.21 4.36
N TYR A 62 -6.73 -10.89 4.68
CA TYR A 62 -7.15 -9.54 5.05
C TYR A 62 -7.46 -9.47 6.53
N PHE A 63 -7.02 -8.40 7.18
CA PHE A 63 -7.19 -8.20 8.61
C PHE A 63 -7.60 -6.76 8.93
N GLY A 64 -8.62 -6.65 9.78
CA GLY A 64 -9.25 -5.42 10.23
C GLY A 64 -10.07 -4.68 9.17
N GLY A 65 -10.85 -3.71 9.63
CA GLY A 65 -11.69 -2.84 8.82
C GLY A 65 -11.02 -1.52 8.42
N PRO A 66 -11.70 -0.71 7.60
CA PRO A 66 -11.27 0.64 7.26
C PRO A 66 -10.93 1.45 8.50
N GLU A 67 -9.76 2.10 8.47
CA GLU A 67 -9.28 3.04 9.50
C GLU A 67 -9.04 2.45 10.90
N GLU A 68 -9.31 1.16 11.11
CA GLU A 68 -9.20 0.49 12.43
C GLU A 68 -7.81 0.62 13.05
N PHE A 69 -6.77 0.65 12.22
CA PHE A 69 -5.37 0.72 12.66
C PHE A 69 -4.75 2.11 12.57
N ASN A 70 -5.54 3.16 12.29
CA ASN A 70 -5.02 4.52 12.21
C ASN A 70 -4.25 4.90 13.50
N GLY A 71 -3.09 5.54 13.34
CA GLY A 71 -2.19 5.91 14.43
C GLY A 71 -1.17 4.82 14.82
N LYS A 72 -1.33 3.57 14.36
CA LYS A 72 -0.24 2.58 14.39
C LYS A 72 0.83 2.95 13.36
N LYS A 73 2.06 2.45 13.54
CA LYS A 73 3.19 2.72 12.64
C LYS A 73 3.65 1.42 11.98
N SER A 74 3.60 1.38 10.66
CA SER A 74 4.25 0.33 9.85
C SER A 74 5.42 0.92 9.09
N GLN A 75 6.60 0.34 9.23
CA GLN A 75 7.76 0.77 8.43
C GLN A 75 7.50 0.48 6.95
N ILE A 76 7.76 1.48 6.12
CA ILE A 76 7.68 1.34 4.67
C ILE A 76 9.02 0.79 4.17
N ILE A 77 8.98 -0.42 3.60
CA ILE A 77 10.16 -1.07 3.02
C ILE A 77 10.28 -0.78 1.52
N ARG A 78 9.16 -0.61 0.84
CA ARG A 78 9.11 -0.33 -0.60
C ARG A 78 7.86 0.47 -0.94
N LEU A 79 8.03 1.49 -1.77
CA LEU A 79 6.97 2.12 -2.54
C LEU A 79 7.23 1.82 -4.01
N SER A 80 6.24 1.32 -4.73
CA SER A 80 6.34 1.16 -6.17
C SER A 80 5.03 1.53 -6.82
N CYS A 81 5.13 2.35 -7.86
CA CYS A 81 4.10 2.40 -8.89
C CYS A 81 4.41 1.26 -9.84
N ARG A 82 3.44 0.40 -10.14
CA ARG A 82 3.56 -0.51 -11.27
C ARG A 82 2.94 0.17 -12.49
N PRO A 83 3.65 0.26 -13.63
CA PRO A 83 2.96 0.34 -14.91
C PRO A 83 2.04 -0.88 -14.95
N SER A 84 0.78 -0.67 -15.25
CA SER A 84 -0.09 -1.78 -15.58
C SER A 84 0.41 -2.42 -16.87
N GLU A 85 0.57 -3.75 -16.86
CA GLU A 85 0.77 -4.54 -18.08
C GLU A 85 -0.51 -4.54 -18.94
#